data_AF-A0A917Z9F9-F1
#
_entry.id   AF-A0A917Z9F9-F1
#
_cell.length_a   1.000
_cell.length_b   1.000
_cell.length_c   1.000
_cell.angle_alpha   90.00
_cell.angle_beta   90.00
_cell.angle_gamma   90.00
#
_symmetry.space_group_name_H-M   'P 1'
#
loop_
_entity.id
_entity.type
_entity.pdbx_description
1 polymer ?
#
loop_
_entity_poly.entity_id
_entity_poly.type
_entity_poly.pdbx_seq_one_letter_code
_entity_poly.pdbx_strand_id
1 'polypeptide(L)'
;MGDGYIAADREIRRSGLASAQEAERVRGVLRDVREAFVAAGRPMGDDQYGAEMEKRFPVMRDGVIDAFAAYIDELEGVGGGLRVTAANYRAAERPGP
;
A
#
# COMPACT_ATOMS: atom_id res chain seq x y z
N MET A 1 6.24 -12.67 34.53
CA MET A 1 6.69 -12.61 33.12
C MET A 1 5.50 -12.40 32.15
N GLY A 2 4.51 -11.57 32.48
CA GLY A 2 3.30 -11.36 31.65
C GLY A 2 3.24 -10.00 30.93
N ASP A 3 3.80 -8.95 31.53
CA ASP A 3 3.63 -7.58 31.01
C ASP A 3 4.36 -7.29 29.70
N GLY A 4 5.54 -7.89 29.47
CA GLY A 4 6.32 -7.68 28.25
C GLY A 4 5.64 -8.23 26.99
N TYR A 5 4.95 -9.37 27.12
CA TYR A 5 4.23 -10.02 26.02
C TYR A 5 2.98 -9.24 25.61
N ILE A 6 2.22 -8.73 26.59
CA ILE A 6 1.00 -7.93 26.34
C ILE A 6 1.35 -6.59 25.66
N ALA A 7 2.47 -5.97 26.02
CA ALA A 7 2.96 -4.76 25.38
C ALA A 7 3.33 -5.01 23.90
N ALA A 8 4.03 -6.11 23.62
CA ALA A 8 4.41 -6.50 22.26
C ALA A 8 3.20 -6.84 21.36
N ASP A 9 2.20 -7.59 21.85
CA ASP A 9 0.96 -7.86 21.09
C ASP A 9 0.20 -6.58 20.73
N ARG A 10 0.13 -5.62 21.66
CA ARG A 10 -0.54 -4.33 21.44
C ARG A 10 0.17 -3.52 20.36
N GLU A 11 1.49 -3.52 20.35
CA GLU A 11 2.30 -2.80 19.36
C GLU A 11 2.19 -3.44 17.96
N ILE A 12 2.30 -4.76 17.86
CA ILE A 12 2.12 -5.52 16.61
C ILE A 12 0.75 -5.23 15.99
N ARG A 13 -0.30 -5.22 16.81
CA ARG A 13 -1.65 -4.88 16.33
C ARG A 13 -1.80 -3.44 15.86
N ARG A 14 -1.22 -2.50 16.60
CA ARG A 14 -1.25 -1.08 16.23
C ARG A 14 -0.54 -0.87 14.89
N SER A 15 0.61 -1.51 14.72
CA SER A 15 1.38 -1.46 13.46
C SER A 15 0.59 -2.08 12.31
N GLY A 16 0.02 -3.28 12.48
CA GLY A 16 -0.79 -3.91 11.43
C GLY A 16 -2.06 -3.14 11.05
N LEU A 17 -2.68 -2.43 12.00
CA LEU A 17 -3.79 -1.53 11.73
C LEU A 17 -3.32 -0.29 10.95
N ALA A 18 -2.18 0.29 11.34
CA ALA A 18 -1.58 1.43 10.65
C ALA A 18 -1.23 1.09 9.20
N SER A 19 -0.64 -0.08 8.93
CA SER A 19 -0.34 -0.52 7.56
C SER A 19 -1.61 -0.65 6.70
N ALA A 20 -2.71 -1.16 7.27
CA ALA A 20 -3.98 -1.28 6.56
C ALA A 20 -4.63 0.09 6.28
N GLN A 21 -4.56 1.02 7.22
CA GLN A 21 -5.04 2.39 7.02
C GLN A 21 -4.23 3.13 5.96
N GLU A 22 -2.91 2.93 5.96
CA GLU A 22 -2.04 3.52 4.95
C GLU A 22 -2.32 2.91 3.57
N ALA A 23 -2.49 1.59 3.46
CA ALA A 23 -2.86 0.95 2.19
C ALA A 23 -4.16 1.54 1.62
N GLU A 24 -5.16 1.78 2.46
CA GLU A 24 -6.41 2.41 2.04
C GLU A 24 -6.23 3.86 1.59
N ARG A 25 -5.42 4.64 2.31
CA ARG A 25 -5.06 6.00 1.90
C ARG A 25 -4.38 5.99 0.53
N VAL A 26 -3.39 5.12 0.34
CA VAL A 26 -2.63 5.00 -0.91
C VAL A 26 -3.53 4.59 -2.07
N ARG A 27 -4.51 3.71 -1.86
CA ARG A 27 -5.56 3.40 -2.85
C ARG A 27 -6.38 4.61 -3.26
N GLY A 28 -6.73 5.46 -2.29
CA GLY A 28 -7.40 6.74 -2.55
C GLY A 28 -6.58 7.61 -3.50
N VAL A 29 -5.29 7.79 -3.20
CA VAL A 29 -4.37 8.56 -4.05
C VAL A 29 -4.23 7.92 -5.44
N LEU A 30 -4.10 6.60 -5.55
CA LEU A 30 -4.01 5.91 -6.83
C LEU A 30 -5.27 6.13 -7.69
N ARG A 31 -6.46 6.14 -7.09
CA ARG A 31 -7.69 6.46 -7.81
C ARG A 31 -7.64 7.89 -8.36
N ASP A 32 -7.28 8.86 -7.53
CA ASP A 32 -7.21 10.27 -7.93
C ASP A 32 -6.17 10.48 -9.05
N VAL A 33 -5.03 9.78 -8.98
CA VAL A 33 -3.99 9.78 -10.03
C VAL A 33 -4.54 9.19 -11.34
N ARG A 34 -5.26 8.07 -11.29
CA ARG A 34 -5.88 7.47 -12.48
C ARG A 34 -6.92 8.40 -13.11
N GLU A 35 -7.74 9.06 -12.30
CA GLU A 35 -8.71 10.04 -12.77
C GLU A 35 -8.02 11.23 -13.45
N ALA A 36 -6.92 11.73 -12.86
CA ALA A 36 -6.12 12.79 -13.46
C ALA A 36 -5.54 12.37 -14.83
N PHE A 37 -5.02 11.15 -14.95
CA PHE A 37 -4.51 10.63 -16.22
C PHE A 37 -5.60 10.50 -17.30
N VAL A 38 -6.82 10.11 -16.92
CA VAL A 38 -7.96 10.04 -17.85
C VAL A 38 -8.41 11.45 -18.28
N ALA A 39 -8.42 12.40 -17.36
CA ALA A 39 -8.84 13.78 -17.63
C ALA A 39 -7.82 14.59 -18.46
N ALA A 40 -6.54 14.20 -18.43
CA ALA A 40 -5.44 14.99 -18.97
C ALA A 40 -5.44 15.18 -20.50
N GLY A 41 -6.29 14.48 -21.26
CA GLY A 41 -6.39 14.66 -22.72
C GLY A 41 -5.06 14.41 -23.44
N ARG A 42 -4.44 15.49 -23.95
CA ARG A 42 -3.05 15.51 -24.48
C ARG A 42 -2.14 16.32 -23.56
N PRO A 43 -1.63 15.72 -22.46
CA PRO A 43 -0.87 16.46 -21.47
C PRO A 43 0.49 16.96 -21.98
N MET A 44 0.99 16.41 -23.08
CA MET A 44 2.33 16.72 -23.59
C MET A 44 2.36 17.86 -24.61
N GLY A 45 1.19 18.43 -24.97
CA GLY A 45 1.09 19.51 -25.93
C GLY A 45 1.13 19.05 -27.39
N ASP A 46 0.80 19.96 -28.29
CA ASP A 46 0.58 19.67 -29.73
C ASP A 46 1.78 19.99 -30.63
N ASP A 47 2.93 20.36 -30.04
CA ASP A 47 4.16 20.57 -30.79
C ASP A 47 4.90 19.24 -31.07
N GLN A 48 5.97 19.30 -31.87
CA GLN A 48 6.76 18.14 -32.24
C GLN A 48 7.39 17.44 -31.02
N TYR A 49 7.74 18.19 -29.98
CA TYR A 49 8.32 17.65 -28.76
C TYR A 49 7.24 16.94 -27.92
N GLY A 50 6.06 17.54 -27.82
CA GLY A 50 4.88 16.96 -27.19
C GLY A 50 4.44 15.67 -27.84
N ALA A 51 4.44 15.60 -29.18
CA ALA A 51 4.14 14.39 -29.92
C ALA A 51 5.13 13.24 -29.64
N GLU A 52 6.41 13.54 -29.43
CA GLU A 52 7.41 12.53 -29.05
C GLU A 52 7.24 12.09 -27.59
N MET A 53 6.92 13.00 -26.68
CA MET A 53 6.65 12.66 -25.28
C MET A 53 5.37 11.84 -25.12
N GLU A 54 4.34 12.12 -25.92
CA GLU A 54 3.08 11.38 -25.94
C GLU A 54 3.30 9.88 -26.23
N LYS A 55 4.32 9.53 -27.05
CA LYS A 55 4.66 8.13 -27.32
C LYS A 55 5.16 7.39 -26.07
N ARG A 56 5.84 8.09 -25.16
CA ARG A 56 6.38 7.52 -23.92
C ARG A 56 5.42 7.64 -22.75
N PHE A 57 4.40 8.49 -22.88
CA PHE A 57 3.47 8.79 -21.81
C PHE A 57 2.74 7.56 -21.26
N PRO A 58 2.24 6.60 -22.08
CA PRO A 58 1.62 5.39 -21.57
C PRO A 58 2.56 4.57 -20.67
N VAL A 59 3.82 4.40 -21.08
CA VAL A 59 4.82 3.64 -20.29
C VAL A 59 5.12 4.34 -18.96
N MET A 60 5.23 5.67 -18.98
CA MET A 60 5.44 6.46 -17.76
C MET A 60 4.24 6.37 -16.81
N ARG A 61 3.02 6.51 -17.34
CA ARG A 61 1.77 6.36 -16.60
C ARG A 61 1.68 4.97 -15.95
N ASP A 62 1.94 3.93 -16.72
CA ASP A 62 1.85 2.56 -16.25
C ASP A 62 2.90 2.29 -15.17
N GLY A 63 4.13 2.79 -15.33
CA GLY A 63 5.17 2.71 -14.30
C GLY A 63 4.80 3.42 -12.98
N VAL A 64 4.10 4.56 -13.04
CA VAL A 64 3.57 5.22 -11.83
C VAL A 64 2.51 4.32 -11.17
N ILE A 65 1.55 3.81 -11.93
CA ILE A 65 0.48 2.95 -11.41
C ILE A 65 1.06 1.67 -10.77
N ASP A 66 2.04 1.05 -11.42
CA ASP A 66 2.70 -0.16 -10.93
C ASP A 66 3.45 0.09 -9.61
N ALA A 67 4.10 1.24 -9.47
CA ALA A 67 4.77 1.62 -8.22
C ALA A 67 3.78 1.77 -7.06
N PHE A 68 2.60 2.36 -7.30
CA PHE A 68 1.53 2.43 -6.31
C PHE A 68 1.02 1.03 -5.94
N ALA A 69 0.80 0.17 -6.93
CA ALA A 69 0.34 -1.20 -6.69
C ALA A 69 1.33 -1.99 -5.84
N ALA A 70 2.62 -1.94 -6.19
CA ALA A 70 3.68 -2.62 -5.45
C ALA A 70 3.75 -2.16 -3.97
N TYR A 71 3.60 -0.85 -3.73
CA TYR A 71 3.62 -0.32 -2.36
C TYR A 71 2.38 -0.73 -1.55
N ILE A 72 1.20 -0.80 -2.18
CA ILE A 72 -0.01 -1.32 -1.53
C ILE A 72 0.19 -2.79 -1.16
N ASP A 73 0.72 -3.61 -2.08
CA ASP A 73 0.98 -5.03 -1.84
C ASP A 73 1.95 -5.25 -0.67
N GLU A 74 2.98 -4.40 -0.56
CA GLU A 74 3.91 -4.42 0.57
C GLU A 74 3.20 -4.11 1.90
N LEU A 75 2.39 -3.05 1.94
CA LEU A 75 1.64 -2.66 3.14
C LEU A 75 0.67 -3.76 3.59
N GLU A 76 0.03 -4.42 2.64
CA GLU A 76 -0.86 -5.55 2.93
C GLU A 76 -0.11 -6.79 3.39
N GLY A 77 1.05 -7.08 2.79
CA GLY A 77 1.94 -8.16 3.22
C GLY A 77 2.42 -7.97 4.66
N VAL A 78 2.90 -6.76 4.99
CA VAL A 78 3.33 -6.40 6.35
C VAL A 78 2.16 -6.50 7.34
N GLY A 79 1.01 -5.89 7.01
CA GLY A 79 -0.18 -5.93 7.86
C GLY A 79 -0.70 -7.35 8.09
N GLY A 80 -0.68 -8.20 7.05
CA GLY A 80 -1.04 -9.62 7.12
C GLY A 80 -0.09 -10.41 8.02
N GLY A 81 1.22 -10.27 7.81
CA GLY A 81 2.24 -10.94 8.62
C GLY A 81 2.18 -10.58 10.11
N LEU A 82 1.94 -9.30 10.42
CA LEU A 82 1.75 -8.83 11.79
C LEU A 82 0.50 -9.42 12.45
N ARG A 83 -0.62 -9.54 11.72
CA ARG A 83 -1.85 -10.17 12.23
C ARG A 83 -1.67 -11.65 12.54
N VAL A 84 -1.01 -12.40 11.63
CA VAL A 84 -0.71 -13.83 11.83
C VAL A 84 0.22 -14.00 13.04
N THR A 85 1.24 -13.16 13.15
CA THR A 85 2.18 -13.18 14.29
C THR A 85 1.47 -12.94 15.63
N ALA A 86 0.58 -11.93 15.70
CA ALA A 86 -0.23 -11.68 16.90
C ALA A 86 -1.16 -12.86 17.23
N ALA A 87 -1.76 -13.50 16.23
CA ALA A 87 -2.62 -14.67 16.44
C ALA A 87 -1.82 -15.86 17.03
N ASN A 88 -0.61 -16.10 16.52
CA ASN A 88 0.28 -17.15 17.04
C ASN A 88 0.70 -16.90 18.49
N TYR A 89 1.03 -15.66 18.85
CA TYR A 89 1.36 -15.31 20.23
C TYR A 89 0.19 -15.59 21.20
N ARG A 90 -1.04 -15.23 20.83
CA ARG A 90 -2.22 -15.55 21.66
C ARG A 90 -2.51 -17.03 21.77
N ALA A 91 -2.26 -17.79 20.71
CA ALA A 91 -2.42 -19.24 20.73
C ALA A 91 -1.42 -19.90 21.69
N ALA A 92 -0.18 -19.40 21.73
CA ALA A 92 0.84 -19.86 22.66
C ALA A 92 0.56 -19.45 24.13
N GLU A 93 -0.13 -18.32 24.36
CA GLU A 93 -0.53 -17.85 25.69
C GLU A 93 -1.74 -18.57 26.29
N ARG A 94 -2.48 -19.37 25.50
CA ARG A 94 -3.48 -20.30 26.05
C ARG A 94 -2.79 -21.61 26.40
N PRO A 95 -2.53 -21.92 27.69
CA PRO A 95 -2.19 -23.28 28.04
C PRO A 95 -3.38 -24.17 27.63
N GLY A 96 -3.08 -25.30 26.98
CA GLY A 96 -4.06 -26.34 26.74
C GLY A 96 -4.73 -26.79 28.05
N PRO A 97 -5.89 -27.47 27.97
CA PRO A 97 -6.65 -27.90 29.15
C PRO A 97 -5.82 -28.75 30.11
#